data_AF-A0A9P8RKS7-F1
#
_entry.id   AF-A0A9P8RKS7-F1
#
_cell.length_a   1.000
_cell.length_b   1.000
_cell.length_c   1.000
_cell.angle_alpha   90.00
_cell.angle_beta   90.00
_cell.angle_gamma   90.00
#
_symmetry.space_group_name_H-M   'P 1'
#
loop_
_entity.id
_entity.type
_entity.pdbx_description
1 polymer ?
#
loop_
_entity_poly.entity_id
_entity_poly.type
_entity_poly.pdbx_seq_one_letter_code
_entity_poly.pdbx_strand_id
1 'polypeptide(L)'
;MEWSDGAFEEPVPTDTVRPSVSVAVSLFRLYARSVNIFFPILEASVLDRMISQYSENNGEGLVGRSRELFYLILAVATLICKRNEPTLATNANSHFLKAISIMSTDCDHSSMSENITLLQRTLLICVYLLLSPESGDIWRHLGFAIRHFLDLSHGRLREEDELYQVFCKLSRTIYCLESQVSIAFGRPSLMIIGDELRQVSNTSYTGKLD
;
A
#
# COMPACT_ATOMS: atom_id res chain seq x y z
N MET A 1 6.64 47.90 -17.31
CA MET A 1 5.61 46.87 -17.02
C MET A 1 6.36 45.56 -16.98
N GLU A 2 7.06 45.32 -15.88
CA GLU A 2 7.92 44.16 -15.68
C GLU A 2 7.08 43.05 -15.07
N TRP A 3 7.06 41.89 -15.74
CA TRP A 3 6.47 40.67 -15.22
C TRP A 3 7.52 40.06 -14.29
N SER A 4 7.31 40.19 -12.98
CA SER A 4 8.08 39.47 -11.97
C SER A 4 7.66 38.00 -12.00
N ASP A 5 8.57 37.14 -12.45
CA ASP A 5 8.49 35.69 -12.31
C ASP A 5 8.39 35.33 -10.82
N GLY A 6 7.15 35.13 -10.37
CA GLY A 6 6.87 34.47 -9.10
C GLY A 6 7.22 32.99 -9.27
N ALA A 7 8.50 32.67 -9.04
CA ALA A 7 8.92 31.29 -8.84
C ALA A 7 8.00 30.67 -7.79
N PHE A 8 7.23 29.67 -8.19
CA PHE A 8 6.55 28.77 -7.28
C PHE A 8 7.66 28.10 -6.48
N GLU A 9 7.95 28.61 -5.28
CA GLU A 9 8.80 27.90 -4.33
C GLU A 9 8.11 26.57 -4.04
N GLU A 10 8.60 25.50 -4.67
CA GLU A 10 8.27 24.15 -4.25
C GLU A 10 8.61 24.04 -2.76
N PRO A 11 7.68 23.58 -1.90
CA PRO A 11 7.96 23.47 -0.49
C PRO A 11 9.16 22.56 -0.29
N VAL A 12 10.23 23.14 0.25
CA VAL A 12 11.44 22.43 0.68
C VAL A 12 10.97 21.22 1.50
N PRO A 13 11.42 19.99 1.20
CA PRO A 13 11.05 18.84 2.00
C PRO A 13 11.58 19.08 3.41
N THR A 14 10.69 19.47 4.33
CA THR A 14 11.00 19.55 5.75
C THR A 14 11.55 18.20 6.15
N ASP A 15 12.78 18.18 6.67
CA ASP A 15 13.41 16.98 7.22
C ASP A 15 12.39 16.29 8.11
N THR A 16 11.90 15.15 7.61
CA THR A 16 10.86 14.39 8.28
C THR A 16 11.41 13.97 9.63
N VAL A 17 10.92 14.60 10.70
CA VAL A 17 11.37 14.31 12.06
C VAL A 17 11.15 12.83 12.31
N ARG A 18 12.25 12.10 12.49
CA ARG A 18 12.22 10.67 12.78
C ARG A 18 11.40 10.46 14.05
N PRO A 19 10.36 9.61 14.04
CA PRO A 19 9.56 9.40 15.24
C PRO A 19 10.40 8.72 16.31
N SER A 20 10.17 9.08 17.58
CA SER A 20 10.78 8.35 18.68
C SER A 20 10.33 6.87 18.65
N VAL A 21 11.14 5.97 19.19
CA VAL A 21 10.83 4.52 19.22
C VAL A 21 9.46 4.28 19.87
N SER A 22 9.14 4.97 20.96
CA SER A 22 7.85 4.87 21.64
C SER A 22 6.67 5.27 20.74
N VAL A 23 6.80 6.35 19.97
CA VAL A 23 5.77 6.81 19.04
C VAL A 23 5.61 5.82 17.88
N ALA A 24 6.73 5.36 17.29
CA ALA A 24 6.70 4.38 16.21
C ALA A 24 6.01 3.07 16.64
N VAL A 25 6.37 2.53 17.80
CA VAL A 25 5.73 1.33 18.39
C VAL A 25 4.23 1.53 18.57
N SER A 26 3.82 2.70 19.08
CA SER A 26 2.40 3.01 19.32
C SER A 26 1.60 3.10 18.03
N LEU A 27 2.16 3.75 17.00
CA LEU A 27 1.57 3.87 15.67
C LEU A 27 1.47 2.50 14.97
N PHE A 28 2.51 1.67 15.06
CA PHE A 28 2.47 0.32 14.51
C PHE A 28 1.40 -0.55 15.16
N ARG A 29 1.30 -0.51 16.50
CA ARG A 29 0.24 -1.21 17.22
C ARG A 29 -1.14 -0.70 16.83
N LEU A 30 -1.28 0.61 16.63
CA LEU A 30 -2.53 1.20 16.14
C LEU A 30 -2.87 0.67 14.75
N TYR A 31 -1.93 0.69 13.81
CA TYR A 31 -2.12 0.14 12.47
C TYR A 31 -2.56 -1.33 12.52
N ALA A 32 -1.83 -2.16 13.28
CA ALA A 32 -2.09 -3.59 13.40
C ALA A 32 -3.51 -3.89 13.94
N ARG A 33 -4.00 -3.10 14.90
CA ARG A 33 -5.33 -3.28 15.52
C ARG A 33 -6.47 -2.52 14.83
N SER A 34 -6.21 -1.84 13.72
CA SER A 34 -7.21 -1.05 13.01
C SER A 34 -7.21 -1.39 11.53
N VAL A 35 -6.48 -0.65 10.71
CA VAL A 35 -6.42 -0.84 9.26
C VAL A 35 -6.07 -2.28 8.88
N ASN A 36 -5.07 -2.88 9.52
CA ASN A 36 -4.62 -4.23 9.14
C ASN A 36 -5.63 -5.34 9.51
N ILE A 37 -6.65 -5.04 10.32
CA ILE A 37 -7.78 -5.95 10.57
C ILE A 37 -8.74 -5.95 9.37
N PHE A 38 -9.04 -4.78 8.81
CA PHE A 38 -9.97 -4.63 7.68
C PHE A 38 -9.30 -4.86 6.32
N PHE A 39 -8.03 -4.50 6.23
CA PHE A 39 -7.19 -4.59 5.04
C PHE A 39 -5.90 -5.33 5.41
N PRO A 40 -5.94 -6.68 5.50
CA PRO A 40 -4.78 -7.48 5.91
C PRO A 40 -3.70 -7.47 4.82
N ILE A 41 -2.80 -6.49 4.91
CA ILE A 41 -1.70 -6.29 3.94
C ILE A 41 -0.41 -6.94 4.44
N LEU A 42 -0.14 -6.83 5.75
CA LEU A 42 1.10 -7.31 6.37
C LEU A 42 0.80 -8.34 7.45
N GLU A 43 1.66 -9.35 7.55
CA GLU A 43 1.56 -10.33 8.62
C GLU A 43 2.10 -9.78 9.93
N ALA A 44 1.56 -10.25 11.06
CA ALA A 44 1.97 -9.80 12.39
C ALA A 44 3.48 -9.97 12.61
N SER A 45 4.05 -11.10 12.17
CA SER A 45 5.49 -11.37 12.26
C SER A 45 6.35 -10.37 11.46
N VAL A 46 5.84 -9.84 10.34
CA VAL A 46 6.51 -8.81 9.54
C VAL A 46 6.52 -7.48 10.30
N LEU A 47 5.38 -7.10 10.89
CA LEU A 47 5.25 -5.90 11.70
C LEU A 47 6.16 -5.94 12.93
N ASP A 48 6.15 -7.06 13.66
CA ASP A 48 6.98 -7.26 14.84
C ASP A 48 8.48 -7.16 14.49
N ARG A 49 8.90 -7.81 13.41
CA ARG A 49 10.28 -7.74 12.92
C ARG A 49 10.70 -6.31 12.56
N MET A 50 9.85 -5.55 11.88
CA MET A 50 10.15 -4.15 11.53
C MET A 50 10.32 -3.27 12.78
N ILE A 51 9.46 -3.46 13.79
CA ILE A 51 9.55 -2.72 15.05
C ILE A 51 10.81 -3.10 15.83
N SER A 52 11.13 -4.40 15.92
CA SER A 52 12.34 -4.86 16.60
C SER A 52 13.59 -4.30 15.93
N GLN A 53 13.70 -4.39 14.60
CA GLN A 53 14.82 -3.82 13.84
C GLN A 53 14.94 -2.30 14.02
N TYR A 54 13.80 -1.59 14.06
CA TYR A 54 13.80 -0.15 14.32
C TYR A 54 14.26 0.18 15.75
N SER A 55 13.81 -0.59 16.73
CA SER A 55 14.09 -0.36 18.15
C SER A 55 15.54 -0.67 18.51
N GLU A 56 16.07 -1.80 18.02
CA GLU A 56 17.44 -2.26 18.27
C GLU A 56 18.49 -1.31 17.67
N ASN A 57 18.19 -0.71 16.52
CA ASN A 57 19.11 0.15 15.80
C ASN A 57 18.84 1.66 16.02
N ASN A 58 18.19 2.03 17.12
CA ASN A 58 17.85 3.42 17.47
C ASN A 58 17.19 4.21 16.31
N GLY A 59 16.42 3.52 15.47
CA GLY A 59 15.70 4.08 14.34
C GLY A 59 16.43 4.11 13.00
N GLU A 60 17.56 3.41 12.84
CA GLU A 60 18.36 3.41 11.59
C GLU A 60 18.43 2.07 10.86
N GLY A 61 17.96 0.98 11.49
CA GLY A 61 18.19 -0.39 10.99
C GLY A 61 17.36 -0.84 9.80
N LEU A 62 16.40 -0.03 9.33
CA LEU A 62 15.54 -0.39 8.21
C LEU A 62 16.14 0.08 6.89
N VAL A 63 16.28 -0.86 5.95
CA VAL A 63 16.87 -0.61 4.63
C VAL A 63 15.89 -1.04 3.53
N GLY A 64 15.99 -0.38 2.37
CA GLY A 64 15.23 -0.71 1.17
C GLY A 64 13.71 -0.74 1.40
N ARG A 65 13.04 -1.76 0.86
CA ARG A 65 11.58 -1.88 0.88
C ARG A 65 10.98 -1.96 2.28
N SER A 66 11.69 -2.55 3.25
CA SER A 66 11.22 -2.56 4.64
C SER A 66 11.10 -1.13 5.21
N ARG A 67 11.98 -0.23 4.78
CA ARG A 67 11.94 1.18 5.17
C ARG A 67 10.78 1.92 4.49
N GLU A 68 10.51 1.63 3.22
CA GLU A 68 9.35 2.16 2.48
C GLU A 68 8.04 1.78 3.17
N LEU A 69 7.85 0.48 3.43
CA LEU A 69 6.67 -0.05 4.12
C LEU A 69 6.52 0.55 5.52
N PHE A 70 7.63 0.70 6.25
CA PHE A 70 7.61 1.31 7.58
C PHE A 70 7.05 2.73 7.57
N TYR A 71 7.53 3.60 6.68
CA TYR A 71 7.00 4.96 6.61
C TYR A 71 5.56 5.02 6.10
N LEU A 72 5.14 4.11 5.20
CA LEU A 72 3.74 4.01 4.80
C LEU A 72 2.83 3.59 5.97
N ILE A 73 3.25 2.63 6.79
CA ILE A 73 2.52 2.21 8.00
C ILE A 73 2.37 3.38 8.96
N LEU A 74 3.46 4.14 9.18
CA LEU A 74 3.41 5.34 10.02
C LEU A 74 2.43 6.36 9.46
N ALA A 75 2.50 6.67 8.16
CA ALA A 75 1.61 7.62 7.51
C ALA A 75 0.13 7.24 7.70
N VAL A 76 -0.21 5.98 7.45
CA VAL A 76 -1.56 5.45 7.63
C VAL A 76 -1.99 5.52 9.09
N ALA A 77 -1.16 5.06 10.03
CA ALA A 77 -1.47 5.10 11.45
C ALA A 77 -1.68 6.52 11.97
N THR A 78 -0.86 7.47 11.51
CA THR A 78 -0.97 8.87 11.90
C THR A 78 -2.26 9.51 11.36
N LEU A 79 -2.70 9.16 10.15
CA LEU A 79 -4.02 9.60 9.65
C LEU A 79 -5.18 9.08 10.50
N ILE A 80 -5.09 7.84 11.02
CA ILE A 80 -6.10 7.31 11.93
C ILE A 80 -6.12 8.12 13.24
N CYS A 81 -4.95 8.48 13.76
CA CYS A 81 -4.81 9.35 14.94
C CYS A 81 -5.30 10.78 14.73
N LYS A 82 -5.23 11.33 13.50
CA LYS A 82 -5.61 12.72 13.17
C LYS A 82 -7.00 13.09 13.67
N ARG A 83 -7.94 12.13 13.74
CA ARG A 83 -9.30 12.36 14.26
C ARG A 83 -9.31 12.90 15.69
N ASN A 84 -8.31 12.55 16.49
CA ASN A 84 -8.20 12.96 17.90
C ASN A 84 -7.19 14.10 18.09
N GLU A 85 -6.23 14.28 17.18
CA GLU A 85 -5.19 15.30 17.29
C GLU A 85 -4.79 15.85 15.89
N PRO A 86 -5.39 16.97 15.45
CA PRO A 86 -5.23 17.48 14.09
C PRO A 86 -3.80 17.88 13.71
N THR A 87 -2.97 18.24 14.69
CA THR A 87 -1.55 18.59 14.50
C THR A 87 -0.73 17.41 13.94
N LEU A 88 -1.21 16.18 14.10
CA LEU A 88 -0.58 14.98 13.56
C LEU A 88 -0.77 14.83 12.04
N ALA A 89 -1.69 15.56 11.41
CA ALA A 89 -1.93 15.49 9.97
C ALA A 89 -0.67 15.81 9.14
N THR A 90 0.08 16.83 9.55
CA THR A 90 1.33 17.23 8.90
C THR A 90 2.38 16.12 8.99
N ASN A 91 2.40 15.40 10.11
CA ASN A 91 3.32 14.27 10.32
C ASN A 91 2.96 13.11 9.39
N ALA A 92 1.67 12.83 9.17
CA ALA A 92 1.22 11.77 8.27
C ALA A 92 1.70 12.01 6.83
N ASN A 93 1.49 13.22 6.30
CA ASN A 93 1.95 13.58 4.96
C ASN A 93 3.48 13.51 4.86
N SER A 94 4.20 13.96 5.89
CA SER A 94 5.66 13.88 5.92
C SER A 94 6.14 12.42 5.82
N HIS A 95 5.54 11.50 6.57
CA HIS A 95 5.87 10.07 6.51
C HIS A 95 5.54 9.48 5.13
N PHE A 96 4.41 9.86 4.54
CA PHE A 96 4.04 9.42 3.20
C PHE A 96 5.06 9.90 2.16
N LEU A 97 5.35 11.20 2.11
CA LEU A 97 6.35 11.76 1.20
C LEU A 97 7.74 11.14 1.41
N LYS A 98 8.11 10.85 2.67
CA LYS A 98 9.36 10.15 2.96
C LYS A 98 9.37 8.77 2.33
N ALA A 99 8.29 8.00 2.48
CA ALA A 99 8.17 6.69 1.85
C ALA A 99 8.33 6.79 0.33
N ILE A 100 7.61 7.71 -0.33
CA ILE A 100 7.71 7.91 -1.78
C ILE A 100 9.13 8.31 -2.21
N SER A 101 9.79 9.20 -1.47
CA SER A 101 11.14 9.69 -1.82
C SER A 101 12.23 8.60 -1.78
N ILE A 102 12.05 7.57 -0.95
CA ILE A 102 13.01 6.47 -0.80
C ILE A 102 12.59 5.22 -1.60
N MET A 103 11.46 5.27 -2.30
CA MET A 103 10.97 4.15 -3.07
C MET A 103 11.93 3.83 -4.21
N SER A 104 12.42 2.59 -4.22
CA SER A 104 13.18 2.12 -5.37
C SER A 104 12.26 1.93 -6.57
N THR A 105 12.74 2.40 -7.73
CA THR A 105 12.18 2.08 -9.05
C THR A 105 12.65 0.72 -9.56
N ASP A 106 13.69 0.15 -8.95
CA ASP A 106 14.21 -1.16 -9.33
C ASP A 106 13.28 -2.26 -8.82
N CYS A 107 12.76 -3.03 -9.76
CA CYS A 107 11.94 -4.20 -9.51
C CYS A 107 12.54 -5.39 -10.23
N ASP A 108 12.98 -6.41 -9.49
CA ASP A 108 13.24 -7.71 -10.09
C ASP A 108 11.89 -8.37 -10.35
N HIS A 109 11.38 -8.17 -11.57
CA HIS A 109 10.12 -8.75 -12.01
C HIS A 109 10.12 -10.28 -11.99
N SER A 110 11.29 -10.94 -11.92
CA SER A 110 11.38 -12.39 -11.81
C SER A 110 11.14 -12.91 -10.38
N SER A 111 11.35 -12.07 -9.36
CA SER A 111 11.22 -12.48 -7.96
C SER A 111 9.79 -12.34 -7.45
N MET A 112 9.18 -13.48 -7.09
CA MET A 112 7.81 -13.49 -6.57
C MET A 112 7.68 -12.71 -5.25
N SER A 113 8.63 -12.88 -4.33
CA SER A 113 8.66 -12.17 -3.05
C SER A 113 8.71 -10.64 -3.26
N GLU A 114 9.50 -10.21 -4.25
CA GLU A 114 9.59 -8.81 -4.61
C GLU A 114 8.29 -8.26 -5.17
N ASN A 115 7.63 -9.00 -6.06
CA ASN A 115 6.35 -8.59 -6.63
C ASN A 115 5.22 -8.56 -5.58
N ILE A 116 5.22 -9.50 -4.61
CA ILE A 116 4.28 -9.48 -3.48
C ILE A 116 4.53 -8.23 -2.60
N THR A 117 5.79 -7.91 -2.34
CA THR A 117 6.16 -6.69 -1.59
C THR A 117 5.71 -5.42 -2.32
N LEU A 118 5.85 -5.38 -3.65
CA LEU A 118 5.36 -4.29 -4.49
C LEU A 118 3.83 -4.15 -4.38
N LEU A 119 3.11 -5.27 -4.36
CA LEU A 119 1.65 -5.27 -4.17
C LEU A 119 1.27 -4.73 -2.78
N GLN A 120 1.94 -5.19 -1.72
CA GLN A 120 1.73 -4.70 -0.36
C GLN A 120 1.96 -3.18 -0.24
N ARG A 121 3.06 -2.70 -0.81
CA ARG A 121 3.40 -1.27 -0.88
C ARG A 121 2.30 -0.47 -1.58
N THR A 122 1.85 -0.95 -2.74
CA THR A 122 0.79 -0.29 -3.52
C THR A 122 -0.53 -0.25 -2.74
N LEU A 123 -0.89 -1.33 -2.04
CA LEU A 123 -2.11 -1.38 -1.24
C LEU A 123 -2.05 -0.45 -0.02
N LEU A 124 -0.90 -0.31 0.64
CA LEU A 124 -0.71 0.69 1.69
C LEU A 124 -0.90 2.12 1.17
N ILE A 125 -0.40 2.42 -0.04
CA ILE A 125 -0.64 3.71 -0.70
C ILE A 125 -2.14 3.90 -0.96
N CYS A 126 -2.84 2.88 -1.46
CA CYS A 126 -4.29 2.95 -1.67
C CYS A 126 -5.03 3.24 -0.37
N VAL A 127 -4.66 2.59 0.75
CA VAL A 127 -5.26 2.86 2.06
C VAL A 127 -4.97 4.29 2.52
N TYR A 128 -3.75 4.79 2.34
CA TYR A 128 -3.41 6.17 2.67
C TYR A 128 -4.28 7.16 1.88
N LEU A 129 -4.41 6.97 0.57
CA LEU A 129 -5.23 7.82 -0.31
C LEU A 129 -6.73 7.71 -0.01
N LEU A 130 -7.19 6.56 0.49
CA LEU A 130 -8.57 6.40 0.95
C LEU A 130 -8.86 7.27 2.18
N LEU A 131 -7.87 7.41 3.08
CA LEU A 131 -7.96 8.20 4.30
C LEU A 131 -7.65 9.70 4.08
N SER A 132 -6.93 10.04 3.01
CA SER A 132 -6.59 11.40 2.60
C SER A 132 -6.73 11.55 1.08
N PRO A 133 -7.97 11.70 0.56
CA PRO A 133 -8.24 11.78 -0.88
C PRO A 133 -7.58 12.98 -1.56
N GLU A 134 -7.29 14.04 -0.83
CA GLU A 134 -6.56 15.21 -1.31
C GLU A 134 -5.09 14.92 -1.68
N SER A 135 -4.53 13.81 -1.20
CA SER A 135 -3.12 13.47 -1.39
C SER A 135 -2.82 12.78 -2.73
N GLY A 136 -3.82 12.44 -3.54
CA GLY A 136 -3.59 11.87 -4.86
C GLY A 136 -4.72 10.99 -5.39
N ASP A 137 -4.48 10.40 -6.57
CA ASP A 137 -5.45 9.59 -7.27
C ASP A 137 -5.41 8.12 -6.83
N ILE A 138 -6.36 7.73 -5.96
CA ILE A 138 -6.53 6.35 -5.52
C ILE A 138 -6.86 5.40 -6.68
N TRP A 139 -7.57 5.87 -7.71
CA TRP A 139 -7.99 5.04 -8.85
C TRP A 139 -6.79 4.51 -9.61
N ARG A 140 -5.82 5.38 -9.87
CA ARG A 140 -4.61 5.02 -10.58
C ARG A 140 -3.82 3.94 -9.83
N HIS A 141 -3.67 4.11 -8.51
CA HIS A 141 -2.92 3.17 -7.69
C HIS A 141 -3.65 1.83 -7.51
N LEU A 142 -4.97 1.88 -7.30
CA LEU A 142 -5.78 0.68 -7.17
C LEU A 142 -5.88 -0.09 -8.49
N GLY A 143 -6.04 0.60 -9.62
CA GLY A 143 -6.00 -0.01 -10.95
C GLY A 143 -4.65 -0.66 -11.26
N PHE A 144 -3.55 -0.04 -10.82
CA PHE A 144 -2.23 -0.66 -10.88
C PHE A 144 -2.14 -1.91 -10.00
N ALA A 145 -2.63 -1.85 -8.75
CA ALA A 145 -2.65 -3.01 -7.85
C ALA A 145 -3.45 -4.19 -8.42
N ILE A 146 -4.63 -3.92 -9.00
CA ILE A 146 -5.48 -4.94 -9.63
C ILE A 146 -4.75 -5.60 -10.81
N ARG A 147 -4.19 -4.81 -11.73
CA ARG A 147 -3.44 -5.36 -12.87
C ARG A 147 -2.23 -6.18 -12.41
N HIS A 148 -1.46 -5.65 -11.45
CA HIS A 148 -0.32 -6.35 -10.87
C HIS A 148 -0.72 -7.67 -10.21
N PHE A 149 -1.82 -7.70 -9.47
CA PHE A 149 -2.39 -8.92 -8.92
C PHE A 149 -2.79 -9.93 -10.00
N LEU A 150 -3.45 -9.47 -11.07
CA LEU A 150 -3.83 -10.32 -12.19
C LEU A 150 -2.58 -10.93 -12.84
N ASP A 151 -1.54 -10.13 -13.10
CA ASP A 151 -0.28 -10.60 -13.66
C ASP A 151 0.35 -11.69 -12.77
N LEU A 152 0.36 -11.47 -11.44
CA LEU A 152 0.85 -12.47 -10.48
C LEU A 152 -0.01 -13.74 -10.44
N SER A 153 -1.32 -13.62 -10.62
CA SER A 153 -2.24 -14.77 -10.60
C SER A 153 -2.08 -15.71 -11.80
N HIS A 154 -1.50 -15.22 -12.91
CA HIS A 154 -1.10 -16.06 -14.02
C HIS A 154 0.25 -16.77 -13.76
N GLY A 155 1.01 -16.29 -12.77
CA GLY A 155 2.21 -16.95 -12.26
C GLY A 155 1.87 -18.26 -11.54
N ARG A 156 2.77 -19.24 -11.59
CA ARG A 156 2.59 -20.57 -10.98
C ARG A 156 2.73 -20.55 -9.44
N LEU A 157 1.98 -19.70 -8.72
CA LEU A 157 1.85 -19.88 -7.28
C LEU A 157 1.06 -21.16 -7.02
N ARG A 158 1.67 -22.09 -6.29
CA ARG A 158 1.03 -23.33 -5.83
C ARG A 158 0.59 -23.12 -4.38
N GLU A 159 -0.44 -23.86 -3.96
CA GLU A 159 -0.96 -23.77 -2.58
C GLU A 159 0.08 -24.13 -1.51
N GLU A 160 1.11 -24.88 -1.92
CA GLU A 160 2.26 -25.30 -1.13
C GLU A 160 3.25 -24.15 -0.87
N ASP A 161 3.18 -23.05 -1.62
CA ASP A 161 4.10 -21.93 -1.49
C ASP A 161 3.78 -21.10 -0.24
N GLU A 162 4.80 -20.75 0.54
CA GLU A 162 4.66 -19.92 1.75
C GLU A 162 3.97 -18.57 1.46
N LEU A 163 4.21 -18.02 0.26
CA LEU A 163 3.63 -16.75 -0.18
C LEU A 163 2.17 -16.87 -0.65
N TYR A 164 1.64 -18.07 -0.88
CA TYR A 164 0.28 -18.27 -1.36
C TYR A 164 -0.76 -17.72 -0.39
N GLN A 165 -0.56 -17.94 0.91
CA GLN A 165 -1.47 -17.42 1.93
C GLN A 165 -1.45 -15.89 1.99
N VAL A 166 -0.27 -15.28 1.83
CA VAL A 166 -0.13 -13.82 1.75
C VAL A 166 -0.85 -13.31 0.50
N PHE A 167 -0.61 -13.92 -0.66
CA PHE A 167 -1.26 -13.58 -1.92
C PHE A 167 -2.80 -13.63 -1.81
N CYS A 168 -3.35 -14.68 -1.20
CA CYS A 168 -4.78 -14.82 -0.93
C CYS A 168 -5.34 -13.78 0.04
N LYS A 169 -4.55 -13.23 0.97
CA LYS A 169 -4.97 -12.11 1.83
C LYS A 169 -4.97 -10.79 1.05
N LEU A 170 -3.99 -10.58 0.20
CA LEU A 170 -3.89 -9.39 -0.65
C LEU A 170 -5.01 -9.35 -1.70
N SER A 171 -5.39 -10.50 -2.27
CA SER A 171 -6.54 -10.59 -3.19
C SER A 171 -7.85 -10.12 -2.54
N ARG A 172 -8.12 -10.59 -1.31
CA ARG A 172 -9.27 -10.14 -0.52
C ARG A 172 -9.19 -8.66 -0.18
N THR A 173 -8.00 -8.17 0.16
CA THR A 173 -7.76 -6.75 0.45
C THR A 173 -8.05 -5.87 -0.77
N ILE A 174 -7.61 -6.29 -1.97
CA ILE A 174 -7.93 -5.62 -3.24
C ILE A 174 -9.43 -5.55 -3.44
N TYR A 175 -10.12 -6.69 -3.30
CA TYR A 175 -11.58 -6.75 -3.46
C TYR A 175 -12.30 -5.80 -2.50
N CYS A 176 -11.89 -5.77 -1.22
CA CYS A 176 -12.46 -4.86 -0.23
C CYS A 176 -12.22 -3.39 -0.59
N LEU A 177 -10.97 -3.02 -0.92
CA LEU A 177 -10.64 -1.63 -1.28
C LEU A 177 -11.39 -1.19 -2.54
N GLU A 178 -11.42 -2.05 -3.54
CA GLU A 178 -12.09 -1.78 -4.81
C GLU A 178 -13.59 -1.61 -4.62
N SER A 179 -14.23 -2.47 -3.84
CA SER A 179 -15.65 -2.32 -3.49
C SER A 179 -15.92 -0.99 -2.79
N GLN A 180 -15.11 -0.60 -1.81
CA GLN A 180 -15.28 0.66 -1.09
C GLN A 180 -15.11 1.88 -1.99
N VAL A 181 -14.09 1.87 -2.85
CA VAL A 181 -13.84 2.95 -3.82
C VAL A 181 -14.97 3.01 -4.85
N SER A 182 -15.36 1.88 -5.42
CA SER A 182 -16.46 1.82 -6.39
C SER A 182 -17.79 2.33 -5.81
N ILE A 183 -18.10 1.99 -4.55
CA ILE A 183 -19.28 2.53 -3.85
C ILE A 183 -19.14 4.04 -3.60
N ALA A 184 -18.02 4.50 -3.05
CA ALA A 184 -17.83 5.90 -2.66
C ALA A 184 -17.92 6.87 -3.84
N PHE A 185 -17.56 6.43 -5.04
CA PHE A 185 -17.55 7.24 -6.25
C PHE A 185 -18.62 6.82 -7.29
N GLY A 186 -19.49 5.87 -6.94
CA GLY A 186 -20.63 5.44 -7.77
C GLY A 186 -20.25 4.77 -9.08
N ARG A 187 -19.23 3.91 -9.11
CA ARG A 187 -18.77 3.22 -10.33
C ARG A 187 -18.93 1.70 -10.27
N PRO A 188 -19.06 1.02 -11.44
CA PRO A 188 -19.04 -0.44 -11.52
C PRO A 188 -17.68 -0.99 -11.12
N SER A 189 -17.68 -2.16 -10.47
CA SER A 189 -16.46 -2.78 -9.98
C SER A 189 -15.59 -3.35 -11.10
N LEU A 190 -14.30 -3.03 -11.10
CA LEU A 190 -13.34 -3.59 -12.06
C LEU A 190 -13.05 -5.08 -11.81
N MET A 191 -13.23 -5.53 -10.58
CA MET A 191 -13.05 -6.94 -10.21
C MET A 191 -14.19 -7.81 -10.75
N ILE A 192 -15.43 -7.30 -10.72
CA ILE A 192 -16.60 -7.99 -11.30
C ILE A 192 -16.40 -8.18 -12.81
N ILE A 193 -15.93 -7.14 -13.51
CA ILE A 193 -15.63 -7.20 -14.94
C ILE A 193 -14.50 -8.22 -15.23
N GLY A 194 -13.47 -8.28 -14.37
CA GLY A 194 -12.39 -9.26 -14.49
C GLY A 194 -12.86 -10.71 -14.32
N ASP A 195 -13.76 -10.96 -13.37
CA ASP A 195 -14.33 -12.29 -13.12
C ASP A 195 -15.23 -12.76 -14.28
N GLU A 196 -16.04 -11.86 -14.84
CA GLU A 196 -16.84 -12.15 -16.04
C GLU A 196 -15.97 -12.56 -17.22
N LEU A 197 -14.87 -11.85 -17.46
CA LEU A 197 -13.92 -12.18 -18.54
C LEU A 197 -13.26 -13.56 -18.34
N ARG A 198 -12.92 -13.92 -17.09
CA ARG A 198 -12.37 -15.26 -16.76
C ARG A 198 -13.38 -16.37 -17.02
N GLN A 199 -14.66 -16.14 -16.73
CA GLN A 199 -15.72 -17.12 -17.00
C GLN A 199 -15.91 -17.33 -18.51
N VAL A 200 -15.90 -16.26 -19.31
CA VAL A 200 -16.00 -16.35 -20.78
C VAL A 200 -14.80 -17.08 -21.39
N SER A 201 -13.58 -16.83 -20.90
CA SER A 201 -12.40 -17.55 -21.39
C SER A 201 -12.49 -19.05 -21.09
N ASN A 202 -12.93 -19.44 -19.89
CA ASN A 202 -13.03 -20.86 -19.52
C ASN A 202 -14.13 -21.59 -20.32
N THR A 203 -15.22 -20.91 -20.64
CA THR A 203 -16.34 -21.49 -21.43
C THR A 203 -15.97 -21.65 -22.91
N SER A 204 -15.09 -20.77 -23.42
CA SER A 204 -14.60 -20.82 -24.81
C SER A 204 -13.65 -22.00 -25.06
N TYR A 205 -12.94 -22.48 -24.02
CA TYR A 205 -12.09 -23.67 -24.12
C TYR A 205 -12.86 -24.98 -24.05
N THR A 206 -14.04 -25.01 -23.43
CA THR A 206 -14.86 -26.22 -23.32
C THR A 206 -15.77 -26.48 -24.54
N GLY A 207 -15.88 -25.52 -25.47
CA GLY A 207 -16.74 -25.61 -26.66
C GLY A 207 -16.05 -26.10 -27.95
N LYS A 208 -14.86 -26.69 -27.88
CA LYS A 208 -14.11 -27.20 -29.05
C LYS A 208 -13.85 -28.72 -29.01
N LEU A 209 -14.79 -29.47 -28.44
CA LEU A 209 -14.85 -30.93 -28.57
C LEU A 209 -16.21 -31.29 -29.15
N ASP A 210 -16.36 -31.10 -30.45
CA ASP A 210 -17.32 -31.78 -31.33
C ASP A 210 -16.68 -31.94 -32.71
#